data_AF-A0A7V9UD02-F1
#
_entry.id   AF-A0A7V9UD02-F1
#
_cell.length_a   1.000
_cell.length_b   1.000
_cell.length_c   1.000
_cell.angle_alpha   90.00
_cell.angle_beta   90.00
_cell.angle_gamma   90.00
#
_symmetry.space_group_name_H-M   'P 1'
#
loop_
_entity.id
_entity.type
_entity.pdbx_description
1 polymer ?
#
loop_
_entity_poly.entity_id
_entity_poly.type
_entity_poly.pdbx_seq_one_letter_code
_entity_poly.pdbx_strand_id
1 'polypeptide(L)' 'MKLEGIHHVTAITGDAPQNVEFYAGVLGLRLVKKTVNQDDPTVYHLFYADEVGSAGADITF' A
#
# COMPACT_ATOMS: atom_id res chain seq x y z
N MET A 1 1.93 5.11 27.45
CA MET A 1 1.97 5.54 26.04
C MET A 1 0.63 5.18 25.41
N LYS A 2 0.03 6.07 24.62
CA LYS A 2 -1.26 5.83 23.95
C LYS A 2 -0.98 5.59 22.46
N LEU A 3 -1.59 4.56 21.88
CA LEU A 3 -1.57 4.35 20.43
C LEU A 3 -2.66 5.22 19.80
N GLU A 4 -2.32 5.94 18.73
CA GLU A 4 -3.24 6.86 18.05
C GLU A 4 -4.11 6.16 16.99
N GLY A 5 -3.81 4.90 16.64
CA GLY A 5 -4.61 4.10 15.72
C GLY A 5 -3.78 3.15 14.87
N ILE A 6 -4.38 2.67 13.78
CA ILE A 6 -3.70 1.92 12.72
C ILE A 6 -2.85 2.91 11.93
N HIS A 7 -1.60 2.54 11.62
CA HIS A 7 -0.76 3.32 10.71
C HIS A 7 -0.91 2.84 9.26
N HIS A 8 -0.81 1.53 9.05
CA HIS A 8 -1.04 0.88 7.76
C HIS A 8 -1.38 -0.60 8.00
N VAL A 9 -1.89 -1.26 6.96
CA VAL A 9 -2.06 -2.72 6.92
C VAL A 9 -1.29 -3.27 5.72
N THR A 10 -0.53 -4.34 5.91
CA THR A 10 0.18 -5.04 4.83
C THR A 10 -0.47 -6.39 4.57
N ALA A 11 -0.67 -6.72 3.30
CA ALA A 11 -1.18 -8.01 2.84
C ALA A 11 -0.34 -8.52 1.65
N ILE A 12 -0.54 -9.79 1.24
CA ILE A 12 0.16 -10.37 0.09
C ILE A 12 -0.79 -10.41 -1.11
N THR A 13 -0.33 -10.00 -2.29
CA THR A 13 -1.05 -10.16 -3.57
C THR A 13 -0.30 -11.09 -4.52
N GLY A 14 -1.03 -11.82 -5.35
CA GLY A 14 -0.45 -12.74 -6.34
C GLY A 14 -0.06 -12.08 -7.67
N ASP A 15 -0.69 -10.95 -8.02
CA ASP A 15 -0.46 -10.22 -9.27
C ASP A 15 -0.44 -8.70 -9.00
N ALA A 16 0.69 -8.06 -9.28
CA ALA A 16 0.88 -6.63 -9.03
C ALA A 16 0.05 -5.73 -9.97
N PRO A 17 -0.02 -5.99 -11.29
CA PRO A 17 -0.91 -5.24 -12.19
C PRO A 17 -2.38 -5.25 -11.76
N GLN A 18 -2.98 -6.42 -11.49
CA GLN A 18 -4.36 -6.53 -11.04
C GLN A 18 -4.58 -5.83 -9.69
N ASN A 19 -3.59 -5.88 -8.81
CA ASN A 19 -3.62 -5.14 -7.55
C ASN A 19 -3.69 -3.62 -7.79
N VAL A 20 -2.87 -3.06 -8.68
CA VAL A 20 -2.93 -1.64 -9.06
C VAL A 20 -4.28 -1.29 -9.69
N GLU A 21 -4.77 -2.11 -10.61
CA GLU A 21 -6.07 -1.90 -11.26
C GLU A 21 -7.21 -1.85 -10.24
N PHE A 22 -7.19 -2.71 -9.22
CA PHE A 22 -8.20 -2.71 -8.19
C PHE A 22 -8.05 -1.53 -7.22
N TYR A 23 -6.89 -1.36 -6.58
CA TYR A 23 -6.71 -0.37 -5.53
C TYR A 23 -6.66 1.07 -6.06
N ALA A 24 -6.02 1.31 -7.21
CA ALA A 24 -5.98 2.63 -7.82
C ALA A 24 -7.11 2.90 -8.81
N GLY A 25 -7.54 1.88 -9.57
CA GLY A 25 -8.61 2.04 -10.56
C GLY A 25 -10.01 1.95 -9.97
N VAL A 26 -10.34 0.81 -9.34
CA VAL A 26 -11.70 0.56 -8.82
C VAL A 26 -11.96 1.33 -7.52
N LEU A 27 -11.03 1.27 -6.56
CA LEU A 27 -11.19 1.94 -5.27
C LEU A 27 -10.76 3.42 -5.30
N GLY A 28 -10.01 3.83 -6.31
CA GLY A 28 -9.58 5.23 -6.47
C GLY A 28 -8.50 5.68 -5.48
N LEU A 29 -7.78 4.77 -4.83
CA LEU A 29 -6.67 5.14 -3.95
C LEU A 29 -5.48 5.63 -4.75
N ARG A 30 -4.65 6.49 -4.16
CA ARG A 30 -3.42 6.95 -4.79
C ARG A 30 -2.32 5.92 -4.54
N LEU A 31 -1.66 5.43 -5.60
CA LEU A 31 -0.38 4.73 -5.47
C LEU A 31 0.69 5.75 -5.02
N VAL A 32 0.87 5.89 -3.71
CA VAL A 32 1.76 6.90 -3.10
C VAL A 32 3.22 6.48 -3.15
N LYS A 33 3.49 5.16 -3.22
CA LYS A 33 4.86 4.65 -3.37
C LYS A 33 4.87 3.31 -4.09
N LYS A 34 5.82 3.16 -5.02
CA LYS A 34 6.20 1.90 -5.65
C LYS A 34 7.68 1.66 -5.33
N THR A 35 7.96 0.61 -4.57
CA THR A 35 9.32 0.23 -4.21
C THR A 35 9.44 -1.29 -4.17
N VAL A 36 10.46 -1.80 -3.50
CA VAL A 36 10.69 -3.24 -3.30
C VAL A 36 10.68 -3.54 -1.81
N ASN A 37 10.37 -4.79 -1.46
CA ASN A 37 10.47 -5.25 -0.09
C ASN A 37 11.93 -5.11 0.38
N GLN A 38 12.13 -4.54 1.58
CA GLN A 38 13.47 -4.29 2.12
C GLN A 38 14.18 -5.59 2.54
N ASP A 39 13.42 -6.63 2.87
CA ASP A 39 13.94 -7.97 3.17
C ASP A 39 14.17 -8.81 1.90
N ASP A 40 13.42 -8.54 0.82
CA ASP A 40 13.57 -9.19 -0.49
C ASP A 40 13.39 -8.19 -1.65
N PRO A 41 14.49 -7.62 -2.18
CA PRO A 41 14.42 -6.64 -3.25
C PRO A 41 13.88 -7.15 -4.60
N THR A 42 13.61 -8.45 -4.73
CA THR A 42 13.00 -9.02 -5.94
C THR A 42 11.47 -8.90 -5.96
N VAL A 43 10.86 -8.59 -4.81
CA VAL A 43 9.41 -8.49 -4.62
C VAL A 43 9.00 -7.02 -4.54
N TYR A 44 7.93 -6.64 -5.25
CA TYR A 44 7.39 -5.30 -5.14
C TYR A 44 6.81 -5.03 -3.75
N HIS A 45 6.90 -3.77 -3.32
CA HIS A 45 6.14 -3.25 -2.19
C HIS A 45 5.39 -2.01 -2.66
N LEU A 46 4.07 -2.15 -2.80
CA LEU A 46 3.15 -1.14 -3.33
C LEU A 46 2.38 -0.51 -2.18
N PHE A 47 2.27 0.81 -2.17
CA PHE A 47 1.61 1.58 -1.11
C PHE A 47 0.46 2.38 -1.71
N TYR A 48 -0.75 2.17 -1.20
CA TYR A 48 -1.95 2.90 -1.61
C TYR A 48 -2.52 3.66 -0.43
N ALA A 49 -2.81 4.95 -0.61
CA ALA A 49 -3.35 5.78 0.46
C ALA A 49 -4.23 6.91 -0.09
N ASP A 50 -4.58 7.86 0.78
CA ASP A 50 -5.14 9.15 0.39
C ASP A 50 -4.12 10.01 -0.41
N GLU A 51 -4.50 11.24 -0.74
CA GLU A 51 -3.70 12.10 -1.61
C GLU A 51 -2.30 12.41 -1.08
N VAL A 52 -2.10 12.37 0.24
CA VAL A 52 -0.86 12.79 0.91
C VAL A 52 -0.14 11.65 1.64
N GLY A 53 -0.71 10.44 1.69
CA GLY A 53 -0.11 9.30 2.38
C GLY A 53 -0.29 9.35 3.90
N SER A 54 -1.46 9.75 4.38
CA SER A 54 -1.74 9.88 5.81
C SER A 54 -1.67 8.55 6.56
N ALA A 55 -1.12 8.56 7.78
CA ALA A 55 -1.17 7.41 8.68
C ALA A 55 -2.63 7.00 8.96
N GLY A 56 -2.93 5.71 8.79
CA GLY A 56 -4.27 5.13 8.92
C GLY A 56 -5.06 5.05 7.61
N ALA A 57 -4.60 5.70 6.53
CA ALA A 57 -5.18 5.57 5.19
C ALA A 57 -4.41 4.59 4.30
N ASP A 58 -3.24 4.11 4.74
CA ASP A 58 -2.31 3.33 3.94
C ASP A 58 -2.61 1.81 4.01
N ILE A 59 -2.69 1.18 2.83
CA ILE A 59 -2.68 -0.27 2.65
C ILE A 59 -1.57 -0.64 1.68
N THR A 60 -0.77 -1.64 2.06
CA THR A 60 0.41 -2.04 1.30
C THR A 60 0.37 -3.51 0.87
N PHE A 61 1.02 -3.80 -0.25
CA PHE A 61 1.12 -5.14 -0.84
C PHE A 61 2.54 -5.49 -1.26
#